data_AF-A0A1L9T3Z8-F1
#
_entry.id   AF-A0A1L9T3Z8-F1
#
_cell.length_a   1.000
_cell.length_b   1.000
_cell.length_c   1.000
_cell.angle_alpha   90.00
_cell.angle_beta   90.00
_cell.angle_gamma   90.00
#
_symmetry.space_group_name_H-M   'P 1'
#
loop_
_entity.id
_entity.type
_entity.pdbx_description
1 polymer ?
#
loop_
_entity_poly.entity_id
_entity_poly.type
_entity_poly.pdbx_seq_one_letter_code
_entity_poly.pdbx_strand_id
1 'polypeptide(L)'
;PPDFTTFNPQSNSLLLTLPPEIRSEIFSYALAPFEDTSKAYQKHTYWTRPGYSAPLKTHTELLRTCKRVYTETWFLPFALAEHSFYLTARDRRPPGNLSREEIASCLELIRKVHGDDFDFDNGNGTGDVRVFAQLYILEPGDAFQRVLDTGSGLLRPRRVRLTLRYTDFWHWEDSKLLYVDGTWVAKTRFPDCVRAFVVDFESLERRKREVDIIVEQAVERWVFKRKDERVLKARSEDVTVSRWTGSSMFGGYRWLRDEVRPGELDYYVKTVTWRLAAGGIPPEMEDECLTIYTPDDLWQLEPPYLGRPAVHEEEM
;
A
#
# COMPACT_ATOMS: atom_id res chain seq x y z
N PRO A 1 36.74 -27.18 -10.05
CA PRO A 1 35.69 -26.28 -9.50
C PRO A 1 35.88 -24.86 -10.06
N PRO A 2 34.81 -24.13 -10.43
CA PRO A 2 34.95 -22.71 -10.75
C PRO A 2 35.53 -21.96 -9.54
N ASP A 3 36.60 -21.21 -9.76
CA ASP A 3 37.24 -20.34 -8.76
C ASP A 3 36.42 -19.05 -8.62
N PHE A 4 35.78 -18.86 -7.48
CA PHE A 4 34.99 -17.65 -7.16
C PHE A 4 35.80 -16.60 -6.37
N THR A 5 37.09 -16.85 -6.12
CA THR A 5 37.98 -15.93 -5.39
C THR A 5 38.53 -14.81 -6.28
N THR A 6 38.58 -15.03 -7.59
CA THR A 6 39.01 -14.06 -8.59
C THR A 6 37.81 -13.49 -9.36
N PHE A 7 37.85 -12.21 -9.72
CA PHE A 7 36.80 -11.56 -10.52
C PHE A 7 37.43 -10.67 -11.60
N ASN A 8 36.86 -10.66 -12.79
CA ASN A 8 37.24 -9.68 -13.82
C ASN A 8 36.72 -8.31 -13.37
N PRO A 9 37.59 -7.28 -13.20
CA PRO A 9 37.17 -5.95 -12.76
C PRO A 9 36.28 -5.23 -13.78
N GLN A 10 36.18 -5.76 -15.01
CA GLN A 10 35.40 -5.24 -16.13
C GLN A 10 35.81 -3.80 -16.50
N SER A 11 37.11 -3.50 -16.46
CA SER A 11 37.66 -2.16 -16.71
C SER A 11 37.38 -1.62 -18.12
N ASN A 12 36.99 -2.50 -19.06
CA ASN A 12 36.60 -2.13 -20.42
C ASN A 12 35.09 -1.84 -20.57
N SER A 13 34.31 -2.03 -19.50
CA SER A 13 32.87 -1.75 -19.50
C SER A 13 32.64 -0.26 -19.26
N LEU A 14 31.99 0.41 -20.22
CA LEU A 14 31.58 1.81 -20.06
C LEU A 14 30.66 1.98 -18.84
N LEU A 15 29.78 1.02 -18.56
CA LEU A 15 28.90 1.07 -17.39
C LEU A 15 29.69 1.02 -16.07
N LEU A 16 30.72 0.16 -15.98
CA LEU A 16 31.47 -0.08 -14.74
C LEU A 16 32.65 0.88 -14.54
N THR A 17 32.89 1.78 -15.50
CA THR A 17 33.82 2.91 -15.39
C THR A 17 33.15 4.21 -14.94
N LEU A 18 31.82 4.31 -15.01
CA LEU A 18 31.06 5.43 -14.45
C LEU A 18 31.25 5.52 -12.92
N PRO A 19 31.11 6.71 -12.32
CA PRO A 19 31.07 6.86 -10.86
C PRO A 19 29.96 6.02 -10.20
N PRO A 20 30.18 5.48 -8.99
CA PRO A 20 29.20 4.65 -8.28
C PRO A 20 27.80 5.27 -8.16
N GLU A 21 27.71 6.58 -8.00
CA GLU A 21 26.46 7.34 -7.87
C GLU A 21 25.62 7.22 -9.15
N ILE A 22 26.25 7.44 -10.31
CA ILE A 22 25.60 7.32 -11.62
C ILE A 22 25.21 5.86 -11.89
N ARG A 23 26.05 4.90 -11.51
CA ARG A 23 25.70 3.48 -11.64
C ARG A 23 24.50 3.13 -10.78
N SER A 24 24.44 3.63 -9.55
CA SER A 24 23.32 3.44 -8.65
C SER A 24 22.00 3.93 -9.28
N GLU A 25 21.98 5.11 -9.89
CA GLU A 25 20.80 5.61 -10.60
C GLU A 25 20.40 4.70 -11.76
N ILE A 26 21.35 4.32 -12.63
CA ILE A 26 21.11 3.40 -13.75
C ILE A 26 20.53 2.08 -13.24
N PHE A 27 21.11 1.51 -12.19
CA PHE A 27 20.66 0.26 -11.61
C PHE A 27 19.28 0.38 -10.97
N SER A 28 18.98 1.51 -10.30
CA SER A 28 17.65 1.78 -9.77
C SER A 28 16.60 1.82 -10.87
N TYR A 29 16.87 2.44 -12.01
CA TYR A 29 15.94 2.42 -13.14
C TYR A 29 15.81 1.04 -13.78
N ALA A 30 16.94 0.33 -13.96
CA ALA A 30 16.94 -0.98 -14.62
C ALA A 30 16.28 -2.09 -13.78
N LEU A 31 16.33 -1.97 -12.46
CA LEU A 31 15.81 -2.96 -11.50
C LEU A 31 14.55 -2.48 -10.76
N ALA A 32 13.96 -1.35 -11.19
CA ALA A 32 12.67 -0.91 -10.67
C ALA A 32 11.56 -1.87 -11.13
N PRO A 33 10.54 -2.11 -10.28
CA PRO A 33 9.36 -2.84 -10.69
C PRO A 33 8.53 -2.03 -11.71
N PHE A 34 7.85 -2.72 -12.61
CA PHE A 34 6.88 -2.15 -13.55
C PHE A 34 5.69 -3.09 -13.73
N GLU A 35 4.57 -2.57 -14.24
CA GLU A 35 3.38 -3.38 -14.52
C GLU A 35 3.61 -4.33 -15.71
N ASP A 36 3.48 -5.64 -15.50
CA ASP A 36 3.54 -6.64 -16.57
C ASP A 36 2.22 -6.64 -17.37
N THR A 37 2.12 -5.73 -18.33
CA THR A 37 0.91 -5.54 -19.16
C THR A 37 0.52 -6.77 -19.98
N SER A 38 1.45 -7.73 -20.17
CA SER A 38 1.13 -9.02 -20.78
C SER A 38 0.20 -9.89 -19.90
N LYS A 39 0.11 -9.56 -18.61
CA LYS A 39 -0.75 -10.19 -17.60
C LYS A 39 -1.71 -9.20 -16.97
N ALA A 40 -2.18 -8.22 -17.74
CA ALA A 40 -3.13 -7.23 -17.28
C ALA A 40 -4.35 -7.90 -16.61
N TYR A 41 -4.76 -7.34 -15.47
CA TYR A 41 -5.96 -7.77 -14.78
C TYR A 41 -7.20 -7.44 -15.61
N GLN A 42 -8.25 -8.20 -15.39
CA GLN A 42 -9.57 -7.86 -15.93
C GLN A 42 -10.02 -6.51 -15.37
N LYS A 43 -10.71 -5.71 -16.19
CA LYS A 43 -11.20 -4.39 -15.78
C LYS A 43 -12.27 -4.47 -14.69
N HIS A 44 -13.05 -5.55 -14.67
CA HIS A 44 -14.21 -5.75 -13.81
C HIS A 44 -13.84 -6.51 -12.53
N THR A 45 -12.88 -5.97 -11.77
CA THR A 45 -12.43 -6.58 -10.51
C THR A 45 -12.38 -5.54 -9.40
N TYR A 46 -12.34 -6.01 -8.15
CA TYR A 46 -12.22 -5.14 -6.97
C TYR A 46 -10.85 -4.45 -6.84
N TRP A 47 -9.82 -4.92 -7.54
CA TRP A 47 -8.44 -4.46 -7.34
C TRP A 47 -7.89 -3.64 -8.51
N THR A 48 -8.49 -3.74 -9.70
CA THR A 48 -8.03 -2.98 -10.87
C THR A 48 -8.27 -1.48 -10.66
N ARG A 49 -7.19 -0.71 -10.62
CA ARG A 49 -7.21 0.75 -10.43
C ARG A 49 -5.94 1.39 -11.04
N PRO A 50 -5.85 2.73 -11.13
CA PRO A 50 -4.65 3.40 -11.63
C PRO A 50 -3.38 2.96 -10.89
N GLY A 51 -2.37 2.50 -11.65
CA GLY A 51 -1.11 1.97 -11.14
C GLY A 51 -1.19 0.57 -10.52
N TYR A 52 -2.35 -0.10 -10.61
CA TYR A 52 -2.61 -1.46 -10.13
C TYR A 52 -3.49 -2.21 -11.15
N SER A 53 -3.11 -2.10 -12.42
CA SER A 53 -3.80 -2.70 -13.57
C SER A 53 -3.20 -4.05 -13.98
N ALA A 54 -2.00 -4.37 -13.50
CA ALA A 54 -1.30 -5.64 -13.77
C ALA A 54 -0.38 -6.00 -12.59
N PRO A 55 0.07 -7.26 -12.47
CA PRO A 55 1.06 -7.61 -11.46
C PRO A 55 2.38 -6.88 -11.72
N LEU A 56 3.05 -6.46 -10.65
CA LEU A 56 4.39 -5.88 -10.75
C LEU A 56 5.43 -6.96 -11.05
N LYS A 57 6.37 -6.61 -11.93
CA LYS A 57 7.49 -7.45 -12.34
C LYS A 57 8.77 -6.63 -12.33
N THR A 58 9.86 -7.27 -11.94
CA THR A 58 11.21 -6.71 -12.07
C THR A 58 12.02 -7.60 -13.00
N HIS A 59 12.75 -6.98 -13.92
CA HIS A 59 13.72 -7.67 -14.76
C HIS A 59 15.03 -7.87 -13.98
N THR A 60 15.45 -9.13 -13.80
CA THR A 60 16.63 -9.49 -13.01
C THR A 60 17.78 -10.03 -13.86
N GLU A 61 17.67 -9.98 -15.18
CA GLU A 61 18.66 -10.46 -16.14
C GLU A 61 20.01 -9.75 -15.95
N LEU A 62 19.99 -8.47 -15.59
CA LEU A 62 21.17 -7.67 -15.29
C LEU A 62 22.03 -8.28 -14.17
N LEU A 63 21.40 -8.86 -13.14
CA LEU A 63 22.10 -9.49 -12.01
C LEU A 63 22.93 -10.70 -12.42
N ARG A 64 22.63 -11.30 -13.57
CA ARG A 64 23.32 -12.49 -14.11
C ARG A 64 24.49 -12.14 -15.04
N THR A 65 24.75 -10.85 -15.28
CA THR A 65 25.77 -10.42 -16.24
C THR A 65 27.20 -10.57 -15.71
N CYS A 66 27.48 -10.11 -14.50
CA CYS A 66 28.78 -10.28 -13.85
C CYS A 66 28.71 -10.13 -12.32
N LYS A 67 29.73 -10.64 -11.63
CA LYS A 67 29.83 -10.59 -10.16
C LYS A 67 29.78 -9.17 -9.61
N ARG A 68 30.41 -8.19 -10.28
CA ARG A 68 30.44 -6.80 -9.81
C ARG A 68 29.05 -6.16 -9.80
N VAL A 69 28.29 -6.31 -10.88
CA VAL A 69 26.89 -5.88 -10.95
C VAL A 69 26.08 -6.58 -9.86
N TYR A 70 26.19 -7.91 -9.73
CA TYR A 70 25.49 -8.65 -8.68
C TYR A 70 25.82 -8.10 -7.28
N THR A 71 27.09 -7.93 -6.93
CA THR A 71 27.51 -7.42 -5.61
C THR A 71 26.97 -6.02 -5.33
N GLU A 72 26.92 -5.13 -6.33
CA GLU A 72 26.39 -3.77 -6.16
C GLU A 72 24.85 -3.72 -6.06
N THR A 73 24.13 -4.73 -6.58
CA THR A 73 22.70 -4.57 -6.91
C THR A 73 21.77 -5.71 -6.52
N TRP A 74 22.28 -6.83 -6.01
CA TRP A 74 21.48 -8.04 -5.77
C TRP A 74 20.21 -7.80 -4.95
N PHE A 75 20.23 -6.82 -4.04
CA PHE A 75 19.11 -6.49 -3.17
C PHE A 75 18.12 -5.48 -3.78
N LEU A 76 18.52 -4.72 -4.80
CA LEU A 76 17.69 -3.68 -5.41
C LEU A 76 16.31 -4.16 -5.89
N PRO A 77 16.15 -5.35 -6.53
CA PRO A 77 14.82 -5.82 -6.93
C PRO A 77 13.85 -5.94 -5.75
N PHE A 78 14.36 -6.29 -4.57
CA PHE A 78 13.55 -6.39 -3.36
C PHE A 78 13.37 -5.01 -2.72
N ALA A 79 14.45 -4.25 -2.58
CA ALA A 79 14.44 -2.94 -1.93
C ALA A 79 13.66 -1.85 -2.70
N LEU A 80 13.49 -2.01 -4.01
CA LEU A 80 12.71 -1.10 -4.86
C LEU A 80 11.28 -1.59 -5.08
N ALA A 81 10.95 -2.81 -4.66
CA ALA A 81 9.61 -3.36 -4.82
C ALA A 81 8.61 -2.69 -3.87
N GLU A 82 7.36 -2.59 -4.32
CA GLU A 82 6.23 -2.38 -3.42
C GLU A 82 5.66 -3.74 -3.00
N HIS A 83 5.78 -4.08 -1.73
CA HIS A 83 5.26 -5.31 -1.16
C HIS A 83 3.79 -5.15 -0.80
N SER A 84 2.92 -5.78 -1.60
CA SER A 84 1.46 -5.66 -1.47
C SER A 84 0.86 -6.76 -0.59
N PHE A 85 0.12 -6.38 0.44
CA PHE A 85 -0.67 -7.25 1.31
C PHE A 85 -2.16 -6.95 1.16
N TYR A 86 -2.98 -8.00 1.16
CA TYR A 86 -4.43 -7.90 1.04
C TYR A 86 -5.10 -8.48 2.27
N LEU A 87 -5.52 -7.59 3.17
CA LEU A 87 -6.33 -7.88 4.36
C LEU A 87 -7.81 -7.85 3.98
N THR A 88 -8.19 -8.75 3.08
CA THR A 88 -9.51 -8.76 2.43
C THR A 88 -10.04 -10.20 2.30
N ALA A 89 -11.32 -10.32 1.99
CA ALA A 89 -11.91 -11.51 1.42
C ALA A 89 -11.16 -11.94 0.15
N ARG A 90 -11.16 -13.24 -0.13
CA ARG A 90 -10.32 -13.86 -1.17
C ARG A 90 -10.64 -13.38 -2.59
N ASP A 91 -11.90 -13.03 -2.84
CA ASP A 91 -12.42 -12.52 -4.11
C ASP A 91 -12.11 -11.03 -4.33
N ARG A 92 -11.50 -10.34 -3.35
CA ARG A 92 -11.19 -8.91 -3.42
C ARG A 92 -9.71 -8.58 -3.57
N ARG A 93 -8.90 -9.58 -3.92
CA ARG A 93 -7.47 -9.47 -4.15
C ARG A 93 -7.06 -10.17 -5.46
N PRO A 94 -6.02 -9.67 -6.15
CA PRO A 94 -5.54 -10.29 -7.37
C PRO A 94 -4.96 -11.69 -7.13
N PRO A 95 -5.00 -12.58 -8.14
CA PRO A 95 -4.32 -13.87 -8.07
C PRO A 95 -2.80 -13.69 -8.08
N GLY A 96 -2.08 -14.63 -7.45
CA GLY A 96 -0.62 -14.70 -7.52
C GLY A 96 0.13 -13.67 -6.66
N ASN A 97 -0.56 -12.97 -5.74
CA ASN A 97 0.11 -12.14 -4.74
C ASN A 97 0.90 -13.04 -3.77
N LEU A 98 2.10 -12.60 -3.37
CA LEU A 98 2.85 -13.30 -2.32
C LEU A 98 2.12 -13.18 -0.99
N SER A 99 1.99 -14.30 -0.30
CA SER A 99 1.56 -14.35 1.09
C SER A 99 2.60 -13.71 2.01
N ARG A 100 2.15 -13.37 3.21
CA ARG A 100 3.03 -12.88 4.28
C ARG A 100 4.13 -13.89 4.60
N GLU A 101 3.78 -15.18 4.62
CA GLU A 101 4.68 -16.28 4.93
C GLU A 101 5.75 -16.45 3.85
N GLU A 102 5.41 -16.24 2.58
CA GLU A 102 6.36 -16.24 1.46
C GLU A 102 7.33 -15.05 1.56
N ILE A 103 6.82 -13.85 1.84
CA ILE A 103 7.68 -12.66 2.05
C ILE A 103 8.61 -12.88 3.24
N ALA A 104 8.10 -13.40 4.36
CA ALA A 104 8.91 -13.74 5.54
C ALA A 104 10.01 -14.76 5.21
N SER A 105 9.68 -15.79 4.41
CA SER A 105 10.66 -16.79 3.96
C SER A 105 11.74 -16.19 3.07
N CYS A 106 11.39 -15.24 2.20
CA CYS A 106 12.36 -14.49 1.40
C CYS A 106 13.31 -13.67 2.28
N LEU A 107 12.78 -12.97 3.28
CA LEU A 107 13.57 -12.17 4.22
C LEU A 107 14.54 -13.03 5.03
N GLU A 108 14.10 -14.18 5.54
CA GLU A 108 14.96 -15.12 6.26
C GLU A 108 16.06 -15.71 5.35
N LEU A 109 15.73 -16.01 4.09
CA LEU A 109 16.73 -16.45 3.13
C LEU A 109 17.79 -15.37 2.88
N ILE A 110 17.36 -14.12 2.69
CA ILE A 110 18.26 -12.98 2.48
C ILE A 110 19.20 -12.84 3.68
N ARG A 111 18.66 -12.84 4.90
CA ARG A 111 19.44 -12.78 6.14
C ARG A 111 20.45 -13.93 6.25
N LYS A 112 20.02 -15.16 5.93
CA LYS A 112 20.90 -16.35 5.94
C LYS A 112 22.06 -16.25 4.94
N VAL A 113 21.83 -15.68 3.76
CA VAL A 113 22.83 -15.58 2.69
C VAL A 113 23.80 -14.42 2.91
N HIS A 114 23.30 -13.28 3.41
CA HIS A 114 24.05 -12.03 3.46
C HIS A 114 24.49 -11.63 4.88
N GLY A 115 24.10 -12.39 5.90
CA GLY A 115 24.47 -12.18 7.29
C GLY A 115 23.59 -11.17 8.02
N ASP A 116 23.71 -11.15 9.36
CA ASP A 116 22.96 -10.23 10.22
C ASP A 116 23.51 -8.78 10.16
N ASP A 117 24.75 -8.60 9.69
CA ASP A 117 25.37 -7.28 9.44
C ASP A 117 24.81 -6.59 8.18
N PHE A 118 23.91 -7.25 7.44
CA PHE A 118 23.21 -6.63 6.32
C PHE A 118 22.28 -5.53 6.85
N ASP A 119 22.81 -4.32 6.87
CA ASP A 119 22.15 -3.16 7.41
C ASP A 119 20.99 -2.71 6.50
N PHE A 120 19.78 -3.17 6.83
CA PHE A 120 18.54 -2.71 6.21
C PHE A 120 18.31 -1.19 6.36
N ASP A 121 19.02 -0.51 7.29
CA ASP A 121 18.87 0.93 7.53
C ASP A 121 19.72 1.80 6.60
N ASN A 122 20.77 1.23 5.98
CA ASN A 122 21.83 1.97 5.27
C ASN A 122 21.43 2.57 3.90
N GLY A 123 20.14 2.79 3.65
CA GLY A 123 19.70 3.63 2.54
C GLY A 123 18.42 3.17 1.85
N ASN A 124 18.24 1.86 1.66
CA ASN A 124 17.21 1.38 0.74
C ASN A 124 15.99 0.72 1.43
N GLY A 125 16.10 0.28 2.70
CA GLY A 125 15.01 -0.43 3.37
C GLY A 125 14.62 -1.72 2.65
N THR A 126 13.55 -2.37 3.09
CA THR A 126 12.96 -3.54 2.40
C THR A 126 11.84 -3.15 1.45
N GLY A 127 12.00 -2.07 0.69
CA GLY A 127 10.92 -1.57 -0.17
C GLY A 127 9.77 -0.89 0.57
N ASP A 128 8.83 -0.39 -0.22
CA ASP A 128 7.59 0.20 0.28
C ASP A 128 6.59 -0.92 0.56
N VAL A 129 5.73 -0.73 1.57
CA VAL A 129 4.65 -1.68 1.88
C VAL A 129 3.33 -1.05 1.50
N ARG A 130 2.49 -1.80 0.79
CA ARG A 130 1.11 -1.40 0.52
C ARG A 130 0.13 -2.43 1.05
N VAL A 131 -0.89 -1.97 1.74
CA VAL A 131 -1.94 -2.78 2.34
C VAL A 131 -3.28 -2.33 1.78
N PHE A 132 -4.03 -3.26 1.20
CA PHE A 132 -5.45 -3.10 0.92
C PHE A 132 -6.22 -3.81 2.02
N ALA A 133 -7.17 -3.14 2.65
CA ALA A 133 -7.85 -3.72 3.80
C ALA A 133 -9.34 -3.43 3.80
N GLN A 134 -10.13 -4.47 4.01
CA GLN A 134 -11.53 -4.33 4.42
C GLN A 134 -11.60 -4.02 5.91
N LEU A 135 -12.53 -3.14 6.30
CA LEU A 135 -12.63 -2.67 7.69
C LEU A 135 -12.80 -3.81 8.69
N TYR A 136 -13.60 -4.84 8.38
CA TYR A 136 -13.82 -5.96 9.29
C TYR A 136 -12.55 -6.76 9.65
N ILE A 137 -11.52 -6.73 8.81
CA ILE A 137 -10.21 -7.35 9.09
C ILE A 137 -9.26 -6.33 9.70
N LEU A 138 -9.34 -5.06 9.26
CA LEU A 138 -8.46 -3.99 9.71
C LEU A 138 -8.74 -3.59 11.16
N GLU A 139 -9.99 -3.27 11.49
CA GLU A 139 -10.41 -2.61 12.73
C GLU A 139 -10.00 -3.36 14.00
N PRO A 140 -10.03 -4.71 14.07
CA PRO A 140 -9.47 -5.43 15.21
C PRO A 140 -7.98 -5.15 15.47
N GLY A 141 -7.23 -4.67 14.47
CA GLY A 141 -5.83 -4.26 14.53
C GLY A 141 -4.81 -5.38 14.38
N ASP A 142 -5.13 -6.60 14.82
CA ASP A 142 -4.17 -7.71 14.88
C ASP A 142 -3.67 -8.15 13.49
N ALA A 143 -4.51 -8.03 12.46
CA ALA A 143 -4.11 -8.36 11.09
C ALA A 143 -3.11 -7.35 10.51
N PHE A 144 -3.31 -6.06 10.75
CA PHE A 144 -2.42 -5.01 10.27
C PHE A 144 -1.09 -5.04 11.01
N GLN A 145 -1.11 -5.20 12.33
CA GLN A 145 0.12 -5.36 13.13
C GLN A 145 0.96 -6.56 12.65
N ARG A 146 0.30 -7.69 12.35
CA ARG A 146 0.97 -8.87 11.78
C ARG A 146 1.63 -8.65 10.42
N VAL A 147 1.18 -7.69 9.63
CA VAL A 147 1.86 -7.29 8.38
C VAL A 147 3.13 -6.51 8.72
N LEU A 148 3.06 -5.57 9.66
CA LEU A 148 4.20 -4.78 10.11
C LEU A 148 5.29 -5.64 10.78
N ASP A 149 4.90 -6.75 11.41
CA ASP A 149 5.81 -7.70 12.07
C ASP A 149 6.27 -8.85 11.16
N THR A 150 6.05 -8.76 9.85
CA THR A 150 6.44 -9.80 8.88
C THR A 150 7.93 -10.14 8.98
N GLY A 151 8.25 -11.43 8.96
CA GLY A 151 9.62 -11.92 9.08
C GLY A 151 10.23 -11.59 10.44
N SER A 152 9.45 -11.57 11.52
CA SER A 152 9.91 -11.22 12.88
C SER A 152 10.53 -9.81 12.95
N GLY A 153 10.03 -8.87 12.13
CA GLY A 153 10.54 -7.50 12.05
C GLY A 153 11.66 -7.29 11.02
N LEU A 154 12.00 -8.32 10.23
CA LEU A 154 12.93 -8.17 9.10
C LEU A 154 12.35 -7.31 7.96
N LEU A 155 11.03 -7.18 7.87
CA LEU A 155 10.40 -6.21 6.97
C LEU A 155 10.60 -4.80 7.55
N ARG A 156 11.53 -4.04 6.95
CA ARG A 156 11.97 -2.70 7.34
C ARG A 156 11.57 -1.63 6.30
N PRO A 157 10.26 -1.35 6.10
CA PRO A 157 9.83 -0.38 5.10
C PRO A 157 10.04 1.05 5.58
N ARG A 158 10.37 1.96 4.66
CA ARG A 158 10.41 3.40 4.97
C ARG A 158 9.05 4.06 4.82
N ARG A 159 8.19 3.52 3.95
CA ARG A 159 6.82 3.95 3.74
C ARG A 159 5.87 2.77 3.82
N VAL A 160 4.77 2.97 4.54
CA VAL A 160 3.63 2.06 4.56
C VAL A 160 2.43 2.81 4.00
N ARG A 161 1.71 2.21 3.05
CA ARG A 161 0.47 2.75 2.49
C ARG A 161 -0.69 1.82 2.80
N LEU A 162 -1.75 2.33 3.39
CA LEU A 162 -3.03 1.66 3.55
C LEU A 162 -4.02 2.23 2.52
N THR A 163 -4.77 1.38 1.85
CA THR A 163 -5.85 1.80 0.95
C THR A 163 -7.15 1.20 1.45
N LEU A 164 -8.11 2.08 1.76
CA LEU A 164 -9.51 1.76 2.00
C LEU A 164 -10.27 2.09 0.71
N ARG A 165 -10.57 1.07 -0.11
CA ARG A 165 -11.34 1.26 -1.34
C ARG A 165 -12.80 1.56 -1.00
N TYR A 166 -13.54 2.11 -1.96
CA TYR A 166 -14.99 2.31 -1.83
C TYR A 166 -15.71 1.08 -1.27
N THR A 167 -15.37 -0.10 -1.79
CA THR A 167 -15.98 -1.38 -1.41
C THR A 167 -15.44 -1.95 -0.10
N ASP A 168 -14.38 -1.39 0.48
CA ASP A 168 -13.77 -1.90 1.71
C ASP A 168 -14.47 -1.41 2.99
N PHE A 169 -15.32 -0.39 2.87
CA PHE A 169 -16.12 0.16 3.98
C PHE A 169 -17.28 -0.74 4.36
N TRP A 170 -17.72 -0.64 5.61
CA TRP A 170 -18.90 -1.35 6.11
C TRP A 170 -20.15 -0.97 5.32
N HIS A 171 -20.92 -1.98 4.91
CA HIS A 171 -22.23 -1.82 4.28
C HIS A 171 -22.23 -0.83 3.09
N TRP A 172 -21.14 -0.80 2.32
CA TRP A 172 -21.03 0.02 1.11
C TRP A 172 -22.12 -0.38 0.09
N GLU A 173 -22.52 -1.66 0.08
CA GLU A 173 -23.61 -2.21 -0.72
C GLU A 173 -24.93 -1.51 -0.47
N ASP A 174 -25.13 -0.95 0.73
CA ASP A 174 -26.37 -0.30 1.17
C ASP A 174 -26.24 1.24 1.22
N SER A 175 -25.13 1.82 0.73
CA SER A 175 -24.84 3.25 0.86
C SER A 175 -24.85 3.79 2.29
N LYS A 176 -24.58 2.94 3.30
CA LYS A 176 -24.52 3.39 4.70
C LYS A 176 -23.41 4.42 4.90
N LEU A 177 -23.67 5.36 5.80
CA LEU A 177 -22.75 6.43 6.24
C LEU A 177 -21.36 5.87 6.58
N LEU A 178 -20.31 6.62 6.22
CA LEU A 178 -18.93 6.18 6.45
C LEU A 178 -18.53 6.25 7.92
N TYR A 179 -17.94 5.16 8.40
CA TYR A 179 -17.40 5.00 9.74
C TYR A 179 -16.13 4.16 9.67
N VAL A 180 -15.15 4.45 10.53
CA VAL A 180 -13.96 3.61 10.76
C VAL A 180 -13.69 3.56 12.25
N ASP A 181 -13.70 2.35 12.81
CA ASP A 181 -13.36 2.11 14.21
C ASP A 181 -11.88 2.43 14.49
N GLY A 182 -11.61 3.12 15.60
CA GLY A 182 -10.27 3.54 15.98
C GLY A 182 -9.38 2.48 16.64
N THR A 183 -9.90 1.28 16.91
CA THR A 183 -9.17 0.24 17.67
C THR A 183 -7.82 -0.13 17.02
N TRP A 184 -7.79 -0.25 15.69
CA TRP A 184 -6.55 -0.56 14.97
C TRP A 184 -5.52 0.55 15.07
N VAL A 185 -5.94 1.83 15.13
CA VAL A 185 -5.04 2.97 15.32
C VAL A 185 -4.38 2.88 16.69
N ALA A 186 -5.15 2.60 17.74
CA ALA A 186 -4.64 2.44 19.11
C ALA A 186 -3.63 1.29 19.23
N LYS A 187 -3.91 0.16 18.56
CA LYS A 187 -3.08 -1.06 18.63
C LYS A 187 -1.82 -1.00 17.78
N THR A 188 -1.84 -0.27 16.67
CA THR A 188 -0.74 -0.28 15.69
C THR A 188 0.56 0.27 16.28
N ARG A 189 1.66 -0.45 16.07
CA ARG A 189 3.04 -0.06 16.38
C ARG A 189 3.92 -0.24 15.15
N PHE A 190 4.28 0.88 14.53
CA PHE A 190 5.14 0.88 13.34
C PHE A 190 6.60 0.54 13.71
N PRO A 191 7.33 -0.17 12.83
CA PRO A 191 8.78 -0.26 12.93
C PRO A 191 9.45 1.13 12.95
N ASP A 192 10.58 1.22 13.64
CA ASP A 192 11.42 2.43 13.75
C ASP A 192 11.98 2.93 12.39
N CYS A 193 12.06 2.06 11.38
CA CYS A 193 12.44 2.44 10.03
C CYS A 193 11.35 3.24 9.29
N VAL A 194 10.08 3.17 9.72
CA VAL A 194 8.96 3.83 9.04
C VAL A 194 9.00 5.34 9.24
N ARG A 195 9.09 6.08 8.13
CA ARG A 195 9.14 7.55 8.11
C ARG A 195 7.83 8.19 7.65
N ALA A 196 7.02 7.44 6.89
CA ALA A 196 5.73 7.89 6.40
C ALA A 196 4.71 6.75 6.43
N PHE A 197 3.53 7.03 6.99
CA PHE A 197 2.34 6.21 6.84
C PHE A 197 1.32 6.98 6.00
N VAL A 198 0.83 6.36 4.94
CA VAL A 198 -0.09 6.98 3.98
C VAL A 198 -1.41 6.23 4.01
N VAL A 199 -2.54 6.93 4.09
CA VAL A 199 -3.87 6.30 4.00
C VAL A 199 -4.64 6.91 2.84
N ASP A 200 -5.10 6.05 1.92
CA ASP A 200 -6.06 6.41 0.87
C ASP A 200 -7.47 6.13 1.37
N PHE A 201 -8.29 7.17 1.53
CA PHE A 201 -9.73 7.08 1.75
C PHE A 201 -10.43 7.27 0.42
N GLU A 202 -10.82 6.16 -0.22
CA GLU A 202 -11.47 6.16 -1.52
C GLU A 202 -12.98 5.90 -1.37
N SER A 203 -13.78 6.76 -1.96
CA SER A 203 -15.22 6.55 -2.12
C SER A 203 -15.68 7.14 -3.46
N LEU A 204 -16.98 7.18 -3.69
CA LEU A 204 -17.58 7.77 -4.88
C LEU A 204 -17.55 9.31 -4.79
N GLU A 205 -17.43 10.00 -5.92
CA GLU A 205 -17.45 11.47 -5.99
C GLU A 205 -18.74 12.06 -5.36
N ARG A 206 -19.89 11.38 -5.51
CA ARG A 206 -21.15 11.78 -4.87
C ARG A 206 -21.09 11.75 -3.33
N ARG A 207 -20.16 10.98 -2.75
CA ARG A 207 -19.95 10.81 -1.31
C ARG A 207 -18.73 11.57 -0.77
N LYS A 208 -18.13 12.48 -1.55
CA LYS A 208 -16.92 13.22 -1.15
C LYS A 208 -17.04 13.94 0.19
N ARG A 209 -18.23 14.47 0.52
CA ARG A 209 -18.46 15.15 1.80
C ARG A 209 -18.26 14.22 2.99
N GLU A 210 -18.64 12.95 2.86
CA GLU A 210 -18.42 11.93 3.88
C GLU A 210 -16.92 11.65 4.07
N VAL A 211 -16.20 11.49 2.95
CA VAL A 211 -14.75 11.31 2.93
C VAL A 211 -14.05 12.51 3.55
N ASP A 212 -14.50 13.73 3.22
CA ASP A 212 -13.94 14.98 3.76
C ASP A 212 -14.05 15.01 5.29
N ILE A 213 -15.22 14.70 5.83
CA ILE A 213 -15.50 14.69 7.27
C ILE A 213 -14.64 13.67 8.02
N ILE A 214 -14.59 12.41 7.55
CA ILE A 214 -13.81 11.38 8.26
C ILE A 214 -12.30 11.64 8.17
N VAL A 215 -11.83 12.22 7.06
CA VAL A 215 -10.41 12.59 6.89
C VAL A 215 -10.02 13.75 7.79
N GLU A 216 -10.87 14.76 7.94
CA GLU A 216 -10.63 15.86 8.89
C GLU A 216 -10.47 15.33 10.32
N GLN A 217 -11.36 14.43 10.75
CA GLN A 217 -11.26 13.76 12.05
C GLN A 217 -10.00 12.88 12.15
N ALA A 218 -9.63 12.16 11.08
CA ALA A 218 -8.43 11.34 11.07
C ALA A 218 -7.16 12.17 11.24
N VAL A 219 -7.06 13.32 10.56
CA VAL A 219 -5.92 14.24 10.68
C VAL A 219 -5.83 14.83 12.09
N GLU A 220 -6.97 15.16 12.69
CA GLU A 220 -7.04 15.73 14.03
C GLU A 220 -6.70 14.71 15.12
N ARG A 221 -7.26 13.51 15.04
CA ARG A 221 -7.28 12.53 16.15
C ARG A 221 -6.24 11.42 16.02
N TRP A 222 -5.87 11.02 14.80
CA TRP A 222 -4.99 9.86 14.63
C TRP A 222 -3.53 10.22 14.82
N VAL A 223 -2.93 9.59 15.83
CA VAL A 223 -1.49 9.60 16.08
C VAL A 223 -1.00 8.16 16.13
N PHE A 224 -0.03 7.82 15.28
CA PHE A 224 0.48 6.45 15.22
C PHE A 224 1.80 6.33 15.95
N LYS A 225 1.90 5.36 16.87
CA LYS A 225 3.11 5.07 17.62
C LYS A 225 4.06 4.18 16.82
N ARG A 226 5.36 4.43 16.95
CA ARG A 226 6.44 3.54 16.52
C ARG A 226 6.97 2.73 17.69
N LYS A 227 7.69 1.65 17.40
CA LYS A 227 8.33 0.78 18.40
C LYS A 227 9.44 1.47 19.20
N ASP A 228 9.98 2.58 18.69
CA ASP A 228 10.96 3.42 19.38
C ASP A 228 10.32 4.60 20.12
N GLU A 229 9.02 4.50 20.43
CA GLU A 229 8.22 5.51 21.15
C GLU A 229 8.07 6.86 20.43
N ARG A 230 8.58 7.00 19.20
CA ARG A 230 8.30 8.16 18.35
C ARG A 230 6.91 8.04 17.73
N VAL A 231 6.38 9.16 17.25
CA VAL A 231 5.05 9.21 16.66
C VAL A 231 5.05 9.73 15.22
N LEU A 232 4.11 9.22 14.44
CA LEU A 232 3.73 9.75 13.14
C LEU A 232 2.47 10.60 13.30
N LYS A 233 2.52 11.86 12.84
CA LYS A 233 1.41 12.82 12.86
C LYS A 233 1.16 13.37 11.46
N ALA A 234 -0.08 13.68 11.14
CA ALA A 234 -0.45 14.36 9.91
C ALA A 234 -0.78 15.83 10.19
N ARG A 235 -0.63 16.68 9.17
CA ARG A 235 -1.15 18.05 9.14
C ARG A 235 -2.10 18.20 7.98
N SER A 236 -2.92 19.24 7.98
CA SER A 236 -3.83 19.52 6.86
C SER A 236 -3.10 19.69 5.51
N GLU A 237 -1.85 20.16 5.53
CA GLU A 237 -0.97 20.26 4.35
C GLU A 237 -0.47 18.90 3.82
N ASP A 238 -0.55 17.85 4.65
CA ASP A 238 -0.20 16.48 4.26
C ASP A 238 -1.37 15.72 3.60
N VAL A 239 -2.47 16.43 3.30
CA VAL A 239 -3.65 15.89 2.62
C VAL A 239 -3.64 16.26 1.13
N THR A 240 -3.81 15.26 0.27
CA THR A 240 -3.98 15.46 -1.17
C THR A 240 -5.26 14.80 -1.66
N VAL A 241 -5.76 15.31 -2.78
CA VAL A 241 -6.97 14.79 -3.44
C VAL A 241 -6.61 14.28 -4.82
N SER A 242 -7.11 13.11 -5.16
CA SER A 242 -7.10 12.59 -6.53
C SER A 242 -8.47 12.07 -6.92
N ARG A 243 -8.68 11.94 -8.22
CA ARG A 243 -9.92 11.44 -8.81
C ARG A 243 -9.58 10.48 -9.94
N TRP A 244 -10.42 9.49 -10.13
CA TRP A 244 -10.30 8.57 -11.24
C TRP A 244 -11.65 7.94 -11.57
N THR A 245 -11.78 7.40 -12.78
CA THR A 245 -12.97 6.69 -13.23
C THR A 245 -12.64 5.22 -13.39
N GLY A 246 -13.52 4.36 -12.87
CA GLY A 246 -13.36 2.91 -12.92
C GLY A 246 -14.66 2.20 -13.22
N SER A 247 -14.61 0.87 -13.23
CA SER A 247 -15.79 0.06 -13.51
C SER A 247 -16.79 0.08 -12.36
N SER A 248 -18.07 -0.03 -12.68
CA SER A 248 -19.17 -0.35 -11.75
C SER A 248 -19.36 -1.84 -11.51
N MET A 249 -18.52 -2.70 -12.11
CA MET A 249 -18.63 -4.14 -12.02
C MET A 249 -17.79 -4.70 -10.86
N PHE A 250 -18.45 -5.34 -9.90
CA PHE A 250 -17.84 -5.93 -8.73
C PHE A 250 -18.47 -7.28 -8.40
N GLY A 251 -17.64 -8.33 -8.27
CA GLY A 251 -18.09 -9.65 -7.84
C GLY A 251 -19.20 -10.25 -8.72
N GLY A 252 -19.17 -9.98 -10.03
CA GLY A 252 -20.22 -10.42 -10.97
C GLY A 252 -21.48 -9.55 -10.99
N TYR A 253 -21.49 -8.41 -10.30
CA TYR A 253 -22.62 -7.48 -10.28
C TYR A 253 -22.24 -6.12 -10.86
N ARG A 254 -23.14 -5.55 -11.66
CA ARG A 254 -23.10 -4.17 -12.12
C ARG A 254 -23.86 -3.27 -11.14
N TRP A 255 -23.17 -2.36 -10.47
CA TRP A 255 -23.74 -1.48 -9.44
C TRP A 255 -24.35 -0.21 -10.04
N LEU A 256 -25.53 -0.36 -10.65
CA LEU A 256 -26.27 0.70 -11.36
C LEU A 256 -26.55 1.93 -10.50
N ARG A 257 -26.83 1.74 -9.21
CA ARG A 257 -27.12 2.82 -8.26
C ARG A 257 -26.07 3.92 -8.32
N ASP A 258 -24.80 3.53 -8.43
CA ASP A 258 -23.65 4.42 -8.27
C ASP A 258 -23.11 4.95 -9.61
N GLU A 259 -23.65 4.50 -10.73
CA GLU A 259 -23.20 4.88 -12.05
C GLU A 259 -23.48 6.34 -12.36
N VAL A 260 -22.41 7.04 -12.76
CA VAL A 260 -22.49 8.37 -13.37
C VAL A 260 -22.73 8.26 -14.88
N ARG A 261 -22.25 7.16 -15.47
CA ARG A 261 -22.36 6.78 -16.87
C ARG A 261 -22.45 5.25 -16.94
N PRO A 262 -23.03 4.67 -18.00
CA PRO A 262 -23.18 3.22 -18.11
C PRO A 262 -21.85 2.48 -17.89
N GLY A 263 -21.78 1.63 -16.86
CA GLY A 263 -20.59 0.82 -16.54
C GLY A 263 -19.48 1.55 -15.77
N GLU A 264 -19.66 2.84 -15.43
CA GLU A 264 -18.60 3.69 -14.90
C GLU A 264 -18.96 4.36 -13.57
N LEU A 265 -18.00 4.35 -12.65
CA LEU A 265 -18.02 5.05 -11.37
C LEU A 265 -16.93 6.12 -11.35
N ASP A 266 -17.26 7.31 -10.84
CA ASP A 266 -16.29 8.36 -10.57
C ASP A 266 -15.89 8.32 -9.09
N TYR A 267 -14.59 8.13 -8.83
CA TYR A 267 -14.01 8.03 -7.50
C TYR A 267 -13.40 9.33 -7.04
N TYR A 268 -13.55 9.57 -5.73
CA TYR A 268 -12.90 10.62 -4.98
C TYR A 268 -12.00 10.00 -3.92
N VAL A 269 -10.71 10.32 -3.96
CA VAL A 269 -9.71 9.79 -3.03
C VAL A 269 -9.06 10.94 -2.28
N LYS A 270 -9.21 10.95 -0.96
CA LYS A 270 -8.37 11.77 -0.09
C LYS A 270 -7.24 10.91 0.45
N THR A 271 -6.02 11.36 0.23
CA THR A 271 -4.80 10.71 0.71
C THR A 271 -4.22 11.55 1.83
N VAL A 272 -3.96 10.95 2.99
CA VAL A 272 -3.33 11.62 4.13
C VAL A 272 -1.99 10.97 4.42
N THR A 273 -0.96 11.78 4.67
CA THR A 273 0.38 11.28 5.05
C THR A 273 0.74 11.65 6.48
N TRP A 274 0.83 10.66 7.37
CA TRP A 274 1.42 10.82 8.70
C TRP A 274 2.94 10.70 8.61
N ARG A 275 3.64 11.74 9.05
CA ARG A 275 5.10 11.84 9.02
C ARG A 275 5.66 11.85 10.43
N LEU A 276 6.93 11.46 10.53
CA LEU A 276 7.66 11.48 11.78
C LEU A 276 7.68 12.89 12.38
N ALA A 277 7.14 13.03 13.60
CA ALA A 277 7.12 14.31 14.29
C ALA A 277 8.54 14.76 14.68
N ALA A 278 8.81 16.06 14.56
CA ALA A 278 10.07 16.66 14.98
C ALA A 278 10.03 16.97 16.48
N GLY A 279 10.69 16.12 17.28
CA GLY A 279 10.92 16.33 18.72
C GLY A 279 9.68 16.16 19.62
N GLY A 280 9.82 15.34 20.66
CA GLY A 280 8.86 15.26 21.76
C GLY A 280 8.31 13.87 22.04
N ILE A 281 8.38 13.51 23.32
CA ILE A 281 7.69 12.37 23.95
C ILE A 281 6.22 12.41 23.53
N PRO A 282 5.58 11.27 23.20
CA PRO A 282 4.15 11.25 22.90
C PRO A 282 3.40 11.96 24.03
N PRO A 283 2.46 12.89 23.76
CA PRO A 283 1.51 13.25 24.80
C PRO A 283 0.88 11.96 25.32
N GLU A 284 0.59 11.89 26.63
CA GLU A 284 -0.29 10.84 27.14
C GLU A 284 -1.55 10.89 26.29
N MET A 285 -1.70 9.90 25.41
CA MET A 285 -2.94 9.71 24.68
C MET A 285 -3.90 9.20 25.75
N GLU A 286 -4.59 10.12 26.41
CA GLU A 286 -5.82 9.82 27.10
C GLU A 286 -6.76 9.09 26.13
N ASP A 287 -7.76 8.38 26.67
CA ASP A 287 -8.77 7.58 25.95
C ASP A 287 -9.64 8.43 24.99
N GLU A 288 -9.01 9.15 24.08
CA GLU A 288 -9.66 9.92 23.02
C GLU A 288 -10.26 8.94 22.03
N CYS A 289 -11.51 9.19 21.67
CA CYS A 289 -12.23 8.41 20.68
C CYS A 289 -11.52 8.53 19.32
N LEU A 290 -10.69 7.54 18.99
CA LEU A 290 -9.97 7.44 17.71
C LEU A 290 -10.89 7.04 16.55
N THR A 291 -12.13 6.69 16.85
CA THR A 291 -13.14 6.37 15.85
C THR A 291 -13.53 7.63 15.08
N ILE A 292 -13.60 7.50 13.75
CA ILE A 292 -14.00 8.57 12.84
C ILE A 292 -15.28 8.18 12.13
N TYR A 293 -16.22 9.11 12.01
CA TYR A 293 -17.55 8.80 11.48
C TYR A 293 -18.22 10.03 10.90
N THR A 294 -19.12 9.82 9.96
CA THR A 294 -20.03 10.87 9.50
C THR A 294 -21.20 11.03 10.47
N PRO A 295 -21.66 12.26 10.74
CA PRO A 295 -22.84 12.49 11.57
C PRO A 295 -24.09 11.80 11.01
N ASP A 296 -24.94 11.27 11.89
CA ASP A 296 -26.18 10.58 11.51
C ASP A 296 -27.18 11.48 10.77
N ASP A 297 -27.12 12.79 11.01
CA ASP A 297 -27.96 13.82 10.38
C ASP A 297 -27.36 14.36 9.07
N LEU A 298 -26.21 13.85 8.64
CA LEU A 298 -25.59 14.25 7.39
C LEU A 298 -26.45 13.86 6.20
N TRP A 299 -26.98 14.86 5.50
CA TRP A 299 -27.69 14.64 4.24
C TRP A 299 -26.74 14.07 3.17
N GLN A 300 -27.02 12.83 2.75
CA GLN A 300 -26.32 12.17 1.64
C GLN A 300 -26.97 12.57 0.31
N LEU A 301 -26.13 12.86 -0.69
CA LEU A 301 -26.62 13.06 -2.04
C LEU A 301 -27.21 11.75 -2.58
N GLU A 302 -28.45 11.80 -3.05
CA GLU A 302 -29.14 10.65 -3.61
C GLU A 302 -28.34 10.04 -4.78
N PRO A 303 -28.33 8.71 -4.90
CA PRO A 303 -27.68 8.08 -6.04
C PRO A 303 -28.38 8.45 -7.36
N PRO A 304 -27.64 8.52 -8.49
CA PRO A 304 -28.21 8.82 -9.80
C PRO A 304 -29.35 7.89 -10.22
N TYR A 305 -29.33 6.65 -9.75
CA TYR A 305 -30.34 5.64 -10.05
C TYR A 305 -30.98 5.09 -8.78
N LEU A 306 -32.30 5.26 -8.67
CA LEU A 306 -33.13 4.83 -7.52
C LEU A 306 -33.89 3.52 -7.76
N GLY A 307 -33.67 2.86 -8.90
CA GLY A 307 -34.28 1.57 -9.21
C GLY A 307 -33.54 0.39 -8.56
N ARG A 308 -33.43 -0.73 -9.26
CA ARG A 308 -32.66 -1.90 -8.79
C ARG A 308 -31.19 -1.51 -8.57
N PRO A 309 -30.62 -1.69 -7.36
CA PRO A 309 -29.30 -1.14 -7.05
C PRO A 309 -28.16 -1.80 -7.83
N ALA A 310 -28.29 -3.09 -8.14
CA ALA A 310 -27.32 -3.85 -8.91
C ALA A 310 -27.99 -4.96 -9.75
N VAL A 311 -27.38 -5.31 -10.88
CA VAL A 311 -27.81 -6.38 -11.79
C VAL A 311 -26.67 -7.40 -11.90
N HIS A 312 -26.99 -8.70 -11.81
CA HIS A 312 -26.00 -9.76 -11.98
C HIS A 312 -25.57 -9.87 -13.44
N GLU A 313 -24.33 -10.27 -13.69
CA GLU A 313 -23.78 -10.32 -15.05
C GLU A 313 -24.51 -11.28 -15.99
N GLU A 314 -25.14 -12.32 -15.45
CA GLU A 314 -25.97 -13.26 -16.21
C GLU A 314 -27.32 -12.66 -16.65
N GLU A 315 -27.74 -11.55 -16.05
CA GLU A 315 -29.00 -10.86 -16.37
C GLU A 315 -28.81 -9.65 -17.31
N MET A 316 -27.57 -9.33 -17.68
CA MET A 316 -27.22 -8.21 -18.57
C MET A 316 -27.27 -8.59 -20.05
#